data_AF-A0A316HGC6-F1
#
_entry.id   AF-A0A316HGC6-F1
#
_cell.length_a   1.000
_cell.length_b   1.000
_cell.length_c   1.000
_cell.angle_alpha   90.00
_cell.angle_beta   90.00
_cell.angle_gamma   90.00
#
_symmetry.space_group_name_H-M   'P 1'
#
loop_
_entity.id
_entity.type
_entity.pdbx_description
1 polymer ?
#
loop_
_entity_poly.entity_id
_entity_poly.type
_entity_poly.pdbx_seq_one_letter_code
_entity_poly.pdbx_strand_id
1 'polypeptide(L)'
;MLPPGDICGFETLLSASRGRVNTFSHWHAAYVLCDGLCSAEQFFGFQSWLVGLGRSVLGEVAACPDALADVPAVRTLLAVGAESWPDSAWPFWPGLGRVAHDAYFTATGRSLAGVLAALGCVRVTDAGPFTGAVWDLDSPLEAAVRLPRLWQLSGGLEEAA
;
A
#
# COMPACT_ATOMS: atom_id res chain seq x y z
N MET A 1 15.10 9.45 21.76
CA MET A 1 15.20 8.36 20.75
C MET A 1 14.65 7.10 21.37
N LEU A 2 13.87 6.31 20.63
CA LEU A 2 13.40 4.99 21.09
C LEU A 2 14.59 4.03 21.28
N PRO A 3 14.53 3.07 22.22
CA PRO A 3 15.49 1.98 22.31
C PRO A 3 15.58 1.19 20.98
N PRO A 4 16.77 0.67 20.59
CA PRO A 4 16.92 -0.10 19.35
C PRO A 4 15.97 -1.30 19.22
N GLY A 5 15.66 -1.96 20.34
CA GLY A 5 14.69 -3.06 20.39
C GLY A 5 13.27 -2.61 20.00
N ASP A 6 12.83 -1.45 20.48
CA ASP A 6 11.50 -0.92 20.18
C ASP A 6 11.40 -0.47 18.72
N ILE A 7 12.48 0.08 18.16
CA ILE A 7 12.56 0.44 16.73
C ILE A 7 12.43 -0.82 15.86
N CYS A 8 13.10 -1.91 16.24
CA CYS A 8 13.00 -3.20 15.56
C CYS A 8 11.58 -3.81 15.69
N GLY A 9 10.99 -3.72 16.88
CA GLY A 9 9.61 -4.14 17.13
C GLY A 9 8.61 -3.37 16.25
N PHE A 10 8.80 -2.06 16.12
CA PHE A 10 7.99 -1.23 15.23
C PHE A 10 8.10 -1.69 13.77
N GLU A 11 9.31 -1.89 13.24
CA GLU A 11 9.50 -2.34 11.85
C GLU A 11 8.89 -3.72 11.60
N THR A 12 8.98 -4.62 12.57
CA THR A 12 8.37 -5.96 12.50
C THR A 12 6.85 -5.85 12.38
N LEU A 13 6.22 -5.02 13.22
CA LEU A 13 4.77 -4.80 13.17
C LEU A 13 4.33 -4.07 11.90
N LEU A 14 5.12 -3.11 11.43
CA LEU A 14 4.85 -2.38 10.19
C LEU A 14 4.93 -3.32 8.98
N SER A 15 5.98 -4.14 8.89
CA SER A 15 6.13 -5.15 7.84
C SER A 15 4.98 -6.16 7.87
N ALA A 16 4.60 -6.68 9.04
CA ALA A 16 3.45 -7.58 9.17
C ALA A 16 2.15 -6.89 8.72
N SER A 17 1.94 -5.62 9.09
CA SER A 17 0.74 -4.86 8.72
C SER A 17 0.64 -4.64 7.21
N ARG A 18 1.74 -4.22 6.58
CA ARG A 18 1.83 -4.04 5.11
C ARG A 18 1.69 -5.38 4.37
N GLY A 19 2.21 -6.47 4.96
CA GLY A 19 2.15 -7.81 4.37
C GLY A 19 0.72 -8.31 4.16
N ARG A 20 -0.23 -7.87 4.99
CA ARG A 20 -1.66 -8.22 4.87
C ARG A 20 -2.30 -7.76 3.55
N VAL A 21 -1.75 -6.72 2.94
CA VAL A 21 -2.22 -6.14 1.68
C VAL A 21 -1.19 -6.33 0.55
N ASN A 22 -0.16 -7.17 0.74
CA ASN A 22 0.90 -7.39 -0.25
C ASN A 22 0.50 -8.48 -1.27
N THR A 23 -0.54 -8.20 -2.05
CA THR A 23 -1.10 -9.11 -3.06
C THR A 23 -1.28 -8.40 -4.39
N PHE A 24 -1.31 -9.15 -5.50
CA PHE A 24 -1.66 -8.59 -6.81
C PHE A 24 -3.06 -7.95 -6.81
N SER A 25 -4.01 -8.48 -6.03
CA SER A 25 -5.35 -7.90 -5.90
C SER A 25 -5.35 -6.48 -5.34
N HIS A 26 -4.53 -6.27 -4.33
CA HIS A 26 -4.39 -4.96 -3.68
C HIS A 26 -3.58 -4.00 -4.55
N TRP A 27 -2.60 -4.50 -5.30
CA TRP A 27 -1.88 -3.68 -6.26
C TRP A 27 -2.82 -3.22 -7.38
N HIS A 28 -3.70 -4.09 -7.88
CA HIS A 28 -4.72 -3.70 -8.85
C HIS A 28 -5.67 -2.63 -8.31
N ALA A 29 -6.08 -2.73 -7.05
CA ALA A 29 -6.93 -1.70 -6.45
C ALA A 29 -6.21 -0.35 -6.31
N ALA A 30 -4.91 -0.37 -5.97
CA ALA A 30 -4.08 0.83 -5.97
C ALA A 30 -3.89 1.39 -7.40
N TYR A 31 -3.73 0.52 -8.39
CA TYR A 31 -3.59 0.87 -9.80
C TYR A 31 -4.84 1.58 -10.32
N VAL A 32 -6.03 1.04 -10.07
CA VAL A 32 -7.32 1.68 -10.41
C VAL A 32 -7.48 3.03 -9.71
N LEU A 33 -7.21 3.09 -8.40
CA LEU A 33 -7.32 4.35 -7.65
C LEU A 33 -6.37 5.43 -8.18
N CYS A 34 -5.16 5.04 -8.57
CA CYS A 34 -4.13 5.95 -9.04
C CYS A 34 -4.18 6.19 -10.55
N ASP A 35 -5.27 5.85 -11.24
CA ASP A 35 -5.43 6.02 -12.68
C ASP A 35 -4.27 5.40 -13.49
N GLY A 36 -3.89 4.18 -13.10
CA GLY A 36 -2.76 3.43 -13.67
C GLY A 36 -1.37 3.91 -13.24
N LEU A 37 -1.28 5.00 -12.49
CA LEU A 37 -0.01 5.58 -12.03
C LEU A 37 0.41 4.97 -10.68
N CYS A 38 0.46 3.63 -10.61
CA CYS A 38 0.95 2.89 -9.45
C CYS A 38 1.92 1.77 -9.85
N SER A 39 3.22 2.10 -9.88
CA SER A 39 4.26 1.09 -10.06
C SER A 39 4.38 0.16 -8.85
N ALA A 40 5.09 -0.96 -9.02
CA ALA A 40 5.38 -1.87 -7.90
C ALA A 40 6.12 -1.17 -6.75
N GLU A 41 7.00 -0.19 -7.06
CA GLU A 41 7.69 0.60 -6.04
C GLU A 41 6.73 1.56 -5.31
N GLN A 42 5.87 2.25 -6.05
CA GLN A 42 4.86 3.14 -5.48
C GLN A 42 3.85 2.37 -4.62
N PHE A 43 3.53 1.13 -5.00
CA PHE A 43 2.64 0.27 -4.23
C PHE A 43 3.16 0.03 -2.80
N PHE A 44 4.47 -0.04 -2.56
CA PHE A 44 5.00 -0.12 -1.20
C PHE A 44 4.72 1.16 -0.37
N GLY A 45 4.73 2.32 -1.04
CA GLY A 45 4.27 3.58 -0.46
C GLY A 45 2.76 3.56 -0.19
N PHE A 46 1.98 2.98 -1.09
CA PHE A 46 0.52 2.83 -0.92
C PHE A 46 0.14 1.97 0.29
N GLN A 47 0.80 0.83 0.46
CA GLN A 47 0.61 -0.02 1.64
C GLN A 47 0.87 0.75 2.94
N SER A 48 1.91 1.59 2.93
CA SER A 48 2.28 2.42 4.08
C SER A 48 1.24 3.51 4.35
N TRP A 49 0.70 4.13 3.29
CA TRP A 49 -0.42 5.06 3.39
C TRP A 49 -1.66 4.39 3.99
N LEU A 50 -2.01 3.19 3.53
CA LEU A 50 -3.10 2.38 4.08
C LEU A 50 -2.94 2.10 5.58
N VAL A 51 -1.74 1.76 6.04
CA VAL A 51 -1.46 1.61 7.47
C VAL A 51 -1.76 2.91 8.22
N GLY A 52 -1.42 4.06 7.64
CA GLY A 52 -1.68 5.39 8.18
C GLY A 52 -3.17 5.75 8.32
N LEU A 53 -4.06 5.13 7.55
CA LEU A 53 -5.52 5.30 7.67
C LEU A 53 -6.10 4.59 8.90
N GLY A 54 -5.30 3.74 9.54
CA GLY A 54 -5.65 3.08 10.80
C GLY A 54 -6.10 1.63 10.64
N ARG A 55 -6.22 0.98 11.80
CA ARG A 55 -6.41 -0.48 11.91
C ARG A 55 -7.70 -0.99 11.27
N SER A 56 -8.80 -0.25 11.38
CA SER A 56 -10.10 -0.69 10.83
C SER A 56 -10.03 -0.75 9.31
N VAL A 57 -9.62 0.37 8.69
CA VAL A 57 -9.47 0.49 7.23
C VAL A 57 -8.50 -0.57 6.71
N LEU A 58 -7.32 -0.72 7.31
CA LEU A 58 -6.38 -1.77 6.91
C LEU A 58 -6.99 -3.17 7.02
N GLY A 59 -7.79 -3.43 8.07
CA GLY A 59 -8.44 -4.71 8.27
C GLY A 59 -9.49 -5.04 7.21
N GLU A 60 -10.35 -4.07 6.90
CA GLU A 60 -11.40 -4.18 5.88
C GLU A 60 -10.80 -4.36 4.49
N VAL A 61 -9.84 -3.50 4.12
CA VAL A 61 -9.16 -3.56 2.81
C VAL A 61 -8.38 -4.87 2.66
N ALA A 62 -7.66 -5.31 3.70
CA ALA A 62 -6.94 -6.59 3.67
C ALA A 62 -7.85 -7.80 3.41
N ALA A 63 -9.11 -7.74 3.86
CA ALA A 63 -10.09 -8.78 3.59
C ALA A 63 -10.71 -8.65 2.19
N CYS A 64 -10.89 -7.42 1.71
CA CYS A 64 -11.50 -7.12 0.41
C CYS A 64 -10.90 -5.83 -0.17
N PRO A 65 -10.08 -5.91 -1.25
CA PRO A 65 -9.49 -4.72 -1.88
C PRO A 65 -10.52 -3.68 -2.34
N ASP A 66 -11.71 -4.15 -2.78
CA ASP A 66 -12.82 -3.30 -3.22
C ASP A 66 -13.42 -2.45 -2.08
N ALA A 67 -13.11 -2.77 -0.81
CA ALA A 67 -13.50 -1.95 0.33
C ALA A 67 -12.85 -0.54 0.32
N LEU A 68 -11.80 -0.33 -0.49
CA LEU A 68 -11.27 1.02 -0.76
C LEU A 68 -12.36 2.00 -1.21
N ALA A 69 -13.40 1.51 -1.91
CA ALA A 69 -14.54 2.31 -2.34
C ALA A 69 -15.30 2.99 -1.17
N ASP A 70 -15.18 2.48 0.05
CA ASP A 70 -15.83 3.04 1.25
C ASP A 70 -14.95 3.97 2.05
N VAL A 71 -13.66 4.03 1.74
CA VAL A 71 -12.70 4.84 2.47
C VAL A 71 -12.91 6.33 2.12
N PRO A 72 -13.17 7.21 3.10
CA PRO A 72 -13.44 8.63 2.82
C PRO A 72 -12.34 9.32 2.02
N ALA A 73 -11.07 9.04 2.36
CA ALA A 73 -9.93 9.60 1.63
C ALA A 73 -9.90 9.15 0.15
N VAL A 74 -10.27 7.90 -0.14
CA VAL A 74 -10.37 7.38 -1.51
C VAL A 74 -11.46 8.08 -2.29
N ARG A 75 -12.63 8.29 -1.70
CA ARG A 75 -13.74 9.02 -2.33
C ARG A 75 -13.37 10.47 -2.65
N THR A 76 -12.66 11.14 -1.73
CA THR A 76 -12.17 12.50 -1.97
C THR A 76 -11.17 12.52 -3.12
N LEU A 77 -10.24 11.57 -3.16
CA LEU A 77 -9.26 11.43 -4.23
C LEU A 77 -9.95 11.24 -5.60
N LEU A 78 -10.83 10.24 -5.71
CA LEU A 78 -11.54 9.93 -6.96
C LEU A 78 -12.45 11.07 -7.42
N ALA A 79 -13.05 11.84 -6.51
CA ALA A 79 -13.88 12.99 -6.89
C ALA A 79 -13.10 14.14 -7.52
N VAL A 80 -11.78 14.21 -7.29
CA VAL A 80 -10.90 15.26 -7.85
C VAL A 80 -10.24 14.81 -9.15
N GLY A 81 -9.95 13.51 -9.31
CA GLY A 81 -9.20 12.98 -10.45
C GLY A 81 -7.68 13.10 -10.27
N ALA A 82 -6.93 12.07 -10.67
CA ALA A 82 -5.48 11.98 -10.45
C ALA A 82 -4.69 13.08 -11.17
N GLU A 83 -5.19 13.55 -12.32
CA GLU A 83 -4.63 14.64 -13.11
C GLU A 83 -4.65 15.99 -12.40
N SER A 84 -5.53 16.14 -11.40
CA SER A 84 -5.70 17.38 -10.63
C SER A 84 -5.05 17.31 -9.24
N TRP A 85 -4.44 16.19 -8.86
CA TRP A 85 -3.84 16.04 -7.54
C TRP A 85 -2.50 16.76 -7.43
N PRO A 86 -2.25 17.52 -6.35
CA PRO A 86 -0.90 17.92 -6.00
C PRO A 86 -0.07 16.70 -5.56
N ASP A 87 1.26 16.80 -5.64
CA ASP A 87 2.20 15.74 -5.24
C ASP A 87 1.92 15.15 -3.84
N SER A 88 1.40 15.97 -2.93
CA SER A 88 1.09 15.58 -1.54
C SER A 88 -0.23 14.82 -1.37
N ALA A 89 -1.13 14.85 -2.36
CA ALA A 89 -2.40 14.14 -2.32
C ALA A 89 -2.29 12.69 -2.78
N TRP A 90 -1.20 12.33 -3.49
CA TRP A 90 -0.96 10.95 -3.88
C TRP A 90 -1.00 10.03 -2.66
N PRO A 91 -1.70 8.88 -2.73
CA PRO A 91 -1.87 7.96 -1.61
C PRO A 91 -0.60 7.13 -1.36
N PHE A 92 0.58 7.77 -1.38
CA PHE A 92 1.88 7.13 -1.19
C PHE A 92 2.57 7.72 0.03
N TRP A 93 2.96 6.86 0.97
CA TRP A 93 3.75 7.28 2.13
C TRP A 93 5.04 6.46 2.27
N PRO A 94 6.00 6.61 1.33
CA PRO A 94 7.24 5.83 1.36
C PRO A 94 8.11 6.15 2.59
N GLY A 95 7.95 7.34 3.18
CA GLY A 95 8.66 7.73 4.40
C GLY A 95 8.36 6.83 5.61
N LEU A 96 7.12 6.35 5.77
CA LEU A 96 6.78 5.45 6.86
C LEU A 96 7.53 4.11 6.75
N GLY A 97 7.78 3.62 5.53
CA GLY A 97 8.58 2.41 5.29
C GLY A 97 10.10 2.57 5.54
N ARG A 98 10.57 3.80 5.77
CA ARG A 98 11.99 4.12 6.05
C ARG A 98 12.25 4.58 7.49
N VAL A 99 11.23 5.10 8.19
CA VAL A 99 11.41 5.77 9.49
C VAL A 99 12.14 4.90 10.53
N ALA A 100 11.86 3.60 10.57
CA ALA A 100 12.52 2.70 11.51
C ALA A 100 13.98 2.47 11.17
N HIS A 101 14.31 2.39 9.88
CA HIS A 101 15.68 2.23 9.40
C HIS A 101 16.51 3.47 9.72
N ASP A 102 15.97 4.65 9.43
CA ASP A 102 16.62 5.92 9.71
C ASP A 102 16.84 6.09 11.22
N ALA A 103 15.79 5.85 12.02
CA ALA A 103 15.87 5.94 13.48
C ALA A 103 16.88 4.96 14.08
N TYR A 104 16.91 3.72 13.59
CA TYR A 104 17.85 2.70 14.05
C TYR A 104 19.29 3.09 13.69
N PHE A 105 19.51 3.53 12.45
CA PHE A 105 20.82 4.01 12.01
C PHE A 105 21.29 5.20 12.85
N THR A 106 20.43 6.18 13.11
CA THR A 106 20.75 7.31 14.00
C THR A 106 21.08 6.84 15.42
N ALA A 107 20.37 5.84 15.95
CA ALA A 107 20.57 5.38 17.32
C ALA A 107 21.82 4.50 17.50
N THR A 108 22.20 3.71 16.50
CA THR A 108 23.24 2.67 16.65
C THR A 108 24.39 2.76 15.66
N GLY A 109 24.31 3.61 14.63
CA GLY A 109 25.26 3.65 13.52
C GLY A 109 25.29 2.39 12.67
N ARG A 110 24.28 1.52 12.75
CA ARG A 110 24.21 0.22 12.05
C ARG A 110 22.93 0.14 11.24
N SER A 111 22.94 -0.69 10.19
CA SER A 111 21.72 -0.97 9.42
C SER A 111 20.76 -1.87 10.21
N LEU A 112 19.48 -1.49 10.23
CA LEU A 112 18.42 -2.33 10.78
C LEU A 112 18.23 -3.64 10.00
N ALA A 113 18.52 -3.63 8.69
CA ALA A 113 18.31 -4.80 7.83
C ALA A 113 19.06 -6.04 8.32
N GLY A 114 20.29 -5.88 8.82
CA GLY A 114 21.08 -7.00 9.36
C GLY A 114 20.47 -7.60 10.63
N VAL A 115 19.79 -6.79 11.45
CA VAL A 115 19.11 -7.26 12.67
C VAL A 115 17.81 -7.98 12.31
N LEU A 116 17.02 -7.42 11.40
CA LEU A 116 15.79 -8.08 10.92
C LEU A 116 16.12 -9.44 10.28
N ALA A 117 17.17 -9.50 9.46
CA ALA A 117 17.62 -10.76 8.86
C ALA A 117 18.00 -11.80 9.92
N ALA A 118 18.71 -11.40 10.98
CA ALA A 118 19.06 -12.29 12.09
C ALA A 118 17.84 -12.78 12.88
N LEU A 119 16.74 -12.00 12.89
CA LEU A 119 15.46 -12.37 13.49
C LEU A 119 14.55 -13.18 12.54
N GLY A 120 14.97 -13.41 11.30
CA GLY A 120 14.15 -14.05 10.27
C GLY A 120 12.98 -13.17 9.78
N CYS A 121 13.00 -11.87 10.06
CA CYS A 121 12.00 -10.92 9.59
C CYS A 121 12.30 -10.52 8.15
N VAL A 122 11.40 -10.87 7.23
CA VAL A 122 11.47 -10.45 5.82
C VAL A 122 10.60 -9.22 5.63
N ARG A 123 11.21 -8.12 5.16
CA ARG A 123 10.46 -6.90 4.83
C ARG A 123 9.56 -7.13 3.64
N VAL A 124 8.43 -6.43 3.62
CA VAL A 124 7.49 -6.48 2.49
C VAL A 124 8.14 -6.03 1.17
N THR A 125 9.07 -5.07 1.23
CA THR A 125 9.84 -4.64 0.04
C THR A 125 10.78 -5.72 -0.49
N ASP A 126 11.12 -6.70 0.34
CA ASP A 126 12.17 -7.69 0.07
C ASP A 126 11.58 -9.11 -0.08
N ALA A 127 10.27 -9.27 0.17
CA ALA A 127 9.58 -10.56 0.29
C ALA A 127 9.32 -11.30 -1.03
N GLY A 128 9.86 -10.84 -2.16
CA GLY A 128 9.60 -11.41 -3.48
C GLY A 128 8.27 -10.95 -4.09
N PRO A 129 7.78 -11.60 -5.16
CA PRO A 129 6.59 -11.15 -5.89
C PRO A 129 5.37 -11.10 -4.97
N PHE A 130 4.44 -10.20 -5.28
CA PHE A 130 3.17 -10.11 -4.58
C PHE A 130 2.48 -11.48 -4.54
N THR A 131 1.74 -11.75 -3.47
CA THR A 131 1.04 -13.04 -3.37
C THR A 131 -0.29 -13.01 -4.12
N GLY A 132 -0.84 -14.19 -4.42
CA GLY A 132 -2.15 -14.32 -5.09
C GLY A 132 -2.06 -14.49 -6.61
N ALA A 133 -3.21 -14.50 -7.26
CA ALA A 133 -3.30 -14.66 -8.70
C ALA A 133 -2.83 -13.39 -9.42
N VAL A 134 -2.17 -13.57 -10.56
CA VAL A 134 -1.75 -12.48 -11.46
C VAL A 134 -2.82 -12.30 -12.52
N TRP A 135 -3.11 -11.06 -12.88
CA TRP A 135 -3.97 -10.69 -13.99
C TRP A 135 -3.48 -9.39 -14.60
N ASP A 136 -4.06 -9.05 -15.74
CA ASP A 136 -3.78 -7.81 -16.43
C ASP A 136 -4.37 -6.62 -15.66
N LEU A 137 -3.49 -5.72 -15.20
CA LEU A 137 -3.87 -4.53 -14.43
C LEU A 137 -4.52 -3.46 -15.31
N ASP A 138 -4.20 -3.46 -16.61
CA ASP A 138 -4.74 -2.53 -17.59
C ASP A 138 -6.11 -2.97 -18.11
N SER A 139 -6.61 -4.16 -17.70
CA SER A 139 -7.87 -4.72 -18.19
C SER A 139 -9.09 -4.12 -17.47
N PRO A 140 -9.95 -3.36 -18.17
CA PRO A 140 -11.19 -2.83 -17.58
C PRO A 140 -12.14 -3.94 -17.12
N LEU A 141 -12.13 -5.09 -17.79
CA LEU A 141 -12.95 -6.24 -17.42
C LEU A 141 -12.52 -6.83 -16.08
N GLU A 142 -11.21 -7.01 -15.87
CA GLU A 142 -10.69 -7.50 -14.59
C GLU A 142 -11.01 -6.49 -13.47
N ALA A 143 -10.91 -5.18 -13.75
CA ALA A 143 -11.28 -4.13 -12.80
C ALA A 143 -12.77 -4.18 -12.44
N ALA A 144 -13.65 -4.24 -13.43
CA ALA A 144 -15.10 -4.33 -13.23
C ALA A 144 -15.54 -5.59 -12.46
N VAL A 145 -14.89 -6.73 -12.70
CA VAL A 145 -15.24 -8.01 -12.04
C VAL A 145 -14.71 -8.07 -10.61
N ARG A 146 -13.49 -7.61 -10.36
CA ARG A 146 -12.80 -7.81 -9.07
C ARG A 146 -12.95 -6.64 -8.11
N LEU A 147 -13.13 -5.44 -8.65
CA LEU A 147 -13.21 -4.19 -7.94
C LEU A 147 -14.47 -3.41 -8.35
N PRO A 148 -15.67 -4.04 -8.38
CA PRO A 148 -16.85 -3.46 -9.00
C PRO A 148 -17.22 -2.10 -8.42
N ARG A 149 -17.06 -1.91 -7.11
CA ARG A 149 -17.45 -0.65 -6.44
C ARG A 149 -16.40 0.43 -6.67
N LEU A 150 -15.11 0.08 -6.57
CA LEU A 150 -14.03 1.02 -6.80
C LEU A 150 -13.98 1.45 -8.27
N TRP A 151 -14.15 0.51 -9.20
CA TRP A 151 -14.18 0.74 -10.64
C TRP A 151 -15.35 1.65 -11.06
N GLN A 152 -16.54 1.41 -10.47
CA GLN A 152 -17.68 2.31 -10.68
C GLN A 152 -17.39 3.73 -10.18
N LEU A 153 -16.73 3.86 -9.03
CA LEU A 153 -16.39 5.17 -8.45
C LEU A 153 -15.29 5.91 -9.21
N SER A 154 -14.39 5.19 -9.89
CA SER A 154 -13.34 5.80 -10.73
C SER A 154 -13.85 6.26 -12.10
N GLY A 155 -15.13 6.04 -12.44
CA GLY A 155 -15.71 6.40 -13.73
C GLY A 155 -15.53 5.36 -14.84
N GLY A 156 -14.91 4.21 -14.55
CA GLY A 156 -14.50 3.24 -15.56
C GLY A 156 -15.63 2.48 -16.30
N LEU A 157 -16.90 2.72 -15.96
CA LEU A 157 -18.03 2.22 -16.75
C LEU A 157 -18.26 3.03 -18.03
N GLU A 158 -17.76 4.26 -18.13
CA GLU A 158 -17.88 5.09 -19.34
C GLU A 158 -16.86 4.71 -20.43
N GLU A 159 -15.74 4.07 -20.06
CA GLU A 159 -14.70 3.61 -20.99
C GLU A 159 -14.94 2.19 -21.54
N ALA A 160 -15.80 1.40 -20.88
CA ALA A 160 -16.08 0.01 -21.25
C ALA A 160 -17.34 -0.16 -22.14
N ALA A 161 -18.02 0.94 -22.49
CA ALA A 161 -19.26 0.99 -23.29
C ALA A 161 -18.99 1.51 -24.71
#